data_AF-A0A9X0AE49-F1
#
_entry.id   AF-A0A9X0AE49-F1
#
_cell.length_a   1.000
_cell.length_b   1.000
_cell.length_c   1.000
_cell.angle_alpha   90.00
_cell.angle_beta   90.00
_cell.angle_gamma   90.00
#
_symmetry.space_group_name_H-M   'P 1'
#
loop_
_entity.id
_entity.type
_entity.pdbx_description
1 polymer ?
#
loop_
_entity_poly.entity_id
_entity_poly.type
_entity_poly.pdbx_seq_one_letter_code
_entity_poly.pdbx_strand_id
1 'polypeptide(L)'
;MILLSRSGINGKKAAQALVSELEAQGACVATPRVDIGDLTSLKKVLGQVSRNMPPIRGCIQATVALRDNLFDKMSYEDWDISTRSKVAASWNLHEVLPSDLDFFVLFSSINGIFGGRAQANYAAGNTFKDALAHYRITLGQKAISIDLGMMVNEGVVAENESVLNFMRRIGHLMDIQEEELLGLLDYYCDPKLPLLSTADCQILIGIEMPSAVLAKGIDLHHSIFRPIFRHLFRVIPEDLKEKGHSQNGAVAILDREGLLRKAASQEDAVTLVVEWFSGKISQILGLAVSEIDTSKPIHTYGIDSLVAIDLKNWLAKEVGADIAVFMLLGNTSIESLSRMAAEKSRYR
;
A
#
# COMPACT_ATOMS: atom_id res chain seq x y z
N MET A 1 23.82 15.71 9.42
CA MET A 1 22.74 15.10 8.62
C MET A 1 22.81 15.59 7.19
N ILE A 2 22.61 14.72 6.20
CA ILE A 2 22.59 15.09 4.77
C ILE A 2 21.20 14.73 4.20
N LEU A 3 20.43 15.72 3.77
CA LEU A 3 19.09 15.55 3.20
C LEU A 3 19.15 15.72 1.67
N LEU A 4 19.07 14.61 0.94
CA LEU A 4 19.16 14.60 -0.52
C LEU A 4 17.76 14.71 -1.15
N SER A 5 17.58 15.61 -2.11
CA SER A 5 16.35 15.64 -2.92
C SER A 5 16.56 16.28 -4.30
N ARG A 6 15.74 15.88 -5.28
CA ARG A 6 15.82 16.39 -6.67
C ARG A 6 15.62 17.90 -6.79
N SER A 7 14.86 18.49 -5.88
CA SER A 7 14.54 19.93 -5.88
C SER A 7 15.41 20.75 -4.93
N GLY A 8 16.04 20.12 -3.92
CA GLY A 8 16.55 20.84 -2.76
C GLY A 8 15.43 21.50 -1.95
N ILE A 9 15.82 22.42 -1.05
CA ILE A 9 14.92 23.14 -0.13
C ILE A 9 14.48 24.53 -0.63
N ASN A 10 15.11 25.05 -1.68
CA ASN A 10 14.84 26.41 -2.15
C ASN A 10 13.39 26.55 -2.64
N GLY A 11 12.68 27.57 -2.12
CA GLY A 11 11.27 27.81 -2.44
C GLY A 11 10.28 26.92 -1.67
N LYS A 12 10.76 26.05 -0.77
CA LYS A 12 9.92 25.17 0.05
C LYS A 12 9.95 25.60 1.51
N LYS A 13 9.00 26.44 1.92
CA LYS A 13 8.94 27.04 3.26
C LYS A 13 9.03 25.99 4.39
N ALA A 14 8.29 24.89 4.28
CA ALA A 14 8.30 23.82 5.28
C ALA A 14 9.69 23.16 5.40
N ALA A 15 10.36 22.87 4.28
CA ALA A 15 11.70 22.27 4.29
C ALA A 15 12.75 23.23 4.85
N GLN A 16 12.63 24.53 4.57
CA GLN A 16 13.51 25.55 5.14
C GLN A 16 13.30 25.70 6.65
N ALA A 17 12.05 25.70 7.11
CA ALA A 17 11.72 25.75 8.53
C ALA A 17 12.30 24.55 9.30
N LEU A 18 12.15 23.34 8.75
CA LEU A 18 12.72 22.12 9.33
C LEU A 18 14.26 22.19 9.44
N VAL A 19 14.94 22.66 8.38
CA VAL A 19 16.40 22.82 8.43
C VAL A 19 16.81 23.81 9.52
N SER A 20 16.13 24.96 9.62
CA SER A 20 16.41 25.95 10.67
C SER A 20 16.15 25.40 12.07
N GLU A 21 15.10 24.60 12.26
CA GLU A 21 14.80 23.94 13.53
C GLU A 21 15.91 22.96 13.92
N LEU A 22 16.35 22.11 13.00
CA LEU A 22 17.43 21.15 13.24
C LEU A 22 18.76 21.85 13.54
N GLU A 23 19.08 22.91 12.81
CA GLU A 23 20.28 23.74 13.06
C GLU A 23 20.21 24.44 14.42
N ALA A 24 19.04 24.91 14.83
CA ALA A 24 18.81 25.50 16.16
C ALA A 24 18.99 24.47 17.29
N GLN A 25 18.74 23.19 17.02
CA GLN A 25 19.04 22.08 17.93
C GLN A 25 20.52 21.64 17.89
N GLY A 26 21.37 22.32 17.10
CA GLY A 26 22.80 22.07 17.00
C GLY A 26 23.20 21.02 15.96
N ALA A 27 22.25 20.54 15.14
CA ALA A 27 22.58 19.61 14.06
C ALA A 27 23.28 20.35 12.91
N CYS A 28 24.39 19.79 12.42
CA CYS A 28 24.98 20.23 11.16
C CYS A 28 24.19 19.59 10.00
N VAL A 29 23.49 20.41 9.19
CA VAL A 29 22.61 19.93 8.12
C VAL A 29 23.12 20.37 6.75
N ALA A 30 23.19 19.43 5.79
CA ALA A 30 23.47 19.73 4.39
C ALA A 30 22.29 19.28 3.53
N THR A 31 21.81 20.13 2.62
CA THR A 31 20.62 19.86 1.81
C THR A 31 20.87 19.93 0.30
N PRO A 32 21.87 19.19 -0.23
CA PRO A 32 22.25 19.33 -1.63
C PRO A 32 21.12 18.85 -2.56
N ARG A 33 20.95 19.58 -3.66
CA ARG A 33 20.04 19.21 -4.73
C ARG A 33 20.68 18.10 -5.58
N VAL A 34 20.09 16.91 -5.59
CA VAL A 34 20.60 15.77 -6.37
C VAL A 34 19.49 14.76 -6.69
N ASP A 35 19.51 14.20 -7.90
CA ASP A 35 18.80 12.96 -8.21
C ASP A 35 19.69 11.78 -7.83
N ILE A 36 19.31 11.04 -6.79
CA ILE A 36 20.08 9.87 -6.34
C ILE A 36 19.99 8.69 -7.32
N GLY A 37 19.07 8.73 -8.30
CA GLY A 37 19.05 7.80 -9.43
C GLY A 37 20.19 8.04 -10.44
N ASP A 38 20.86 9.20 -10.39
CA ASP A 38 22.07 9.50 -11.16
C ASP A 38 23.32 9.28 -10.30
N LEU A 39 24.01 8.17 -10.56
CA LEU A 39 25.21 7.76 -9.85
C LEU A 39 26.34 8.81 -9.93
N THR A 40 26.51 9.45 -11.08
CA THR A 40 27.59 10.42 -11.30
C THR A 40 27.34 11.67 -10.48
N SER A 41 26.11 12.18 -10.53
CA SER A 41 25.70 13.33 -9.73
C SER A 41 25.77 13.03 -8.23
N LEU A 42 25.34 11.83 -7.81
CA LEU A 42 25.41 11.41 -6.41
C LEU A 42 26.86 11.35 -5.90
N LYS A 43 27.77 10.68 -6.64
CA LYS A 43 29.21 10.60 -6.28
C LYS A 43 29.82 11.99 -6.13
N LYS A 44 29.54 12.88 -7.08
CA LYS A 44 30.04 14.27 -7.05
C LYS A 44 29.55 15.01 -5.81
N VAL A 45 28.25 14.96 -5.52
CA VAL A 45 27.63 15.67 -4.40
C VAL A 45 28.14 15.12 -3.06
N LEU A 46 28.16 13.80 -2.87
CA LEU A 46 28.67 13.20 -1.63
C LEU A 46 30.16 13.50 -1.44
N GLY A 47 30.97 13.47 -2.50
CA GLY A 47 32.39 13.83 -2.42
C GLY A 47 32.64 15.30 -2.08
N GLN A 48 31.72 16.21 -2.43
CA GLN A 48 31.79 17.62 -2.03
C GLN A 48 31.38 17.79 -0.57
N VAL A 49 30.24 17.20 -0.17
CA VAL A 49 29.67 17.35 1.17
C VAL A 49 30.56 16.68 2.23
N SER A 50 31.15 15.53 1.92
CA SER A 50 32.01 14.78 2.85
C SER A 50 33.30 15.51 3.26
N ARG A 51 33.69 16.60 2.56
CA ARG A 51 34.85 17.41 2.95
C ARG A 51 34.59 18.23 4.21
N ASN A 52 33.33 18.57 4.47
CA ASN A 52 32.92 19.49 5.53
C ASN A 52 31.98 18.82 6.54
N MET A 53 31.71 17.52 6.39
CA MET A 53 30.78 16.75 7.22
C MET A 53 31.49 15.56 7.86
N PRO A 54 31.02 15.08 9.02
CA PRO A 54 31.51 13.83 9.59
C PRO A 54 31.29 12.63 8.66
N PRO A 55 32.02 11.50 8.88
CA PRO A 55 31.81 10.26 8.14
C PRO A 55 30.34 9.82 8.17
N ILE A 56 29.85 9.31 7.03
CA ILE A 56 28.49 8.79 6.93
C ILE A 56 28.44 7.43 7.64
N ARG A 57 27.64 7.36 8.70
CA ARG A 57 27.46 6.15 9.52
C ARG A 57 26.11 5.48 9.34
N GLY A 58 25.15 6.12 8.68
CA GLY A 58 23.85 5.51 8.44
C GLY A 58 23.15 6.06 7.20
N CYS A 59 22.16 5.32 6.71
CA CYS A 59 21.35 5.69 5.55
C CYS A 59 19.87 5.38 5.80
N ILE A 60 18.99 6.33 5.50
CA ILE A 60 17.54 6.11 5.39
C ILE A 60 17.12 6.48 3.97
N GLN A 61 16.69 5.48 3.21
CA GLN A 61 16.23 5.64 1.85
C GLN A 61 14.70 5.74 1.83
N ALA A 62 14.22 6.99 1.85
CA ALA A 62 12.80 7.35 1.87
C ALA A 62 12.28 7.97 0.55
N THR A 63 12.96 7.80 -0.58
CA THR A 63 12.48 8.38 -1.85
C THR A 63 11.29 7.61 -2.43
N VAL A 64 10.40 8.39 -3.03
CA VAL A 64 9.18 7.91 -3.67
C VAL A 64 8.85 8.77 -4.88
N ALA A 65 8.39 8.12 -5.94
CA ALA A 65 7.71 8.73 -7.07
C ALA A 65 6.59 7.79 -7.51
N LEU A 66 5.37 8.32 -7.59
CA LEU A 66 4.18 7.57 -7.99
C LEU A 66 3.75 7.94 -9.41
N ARG A 67 3.41 6.92 -10.19
CA ARG A 67 2.92 7.00 -11.58
C ARG A 67 1.97 5.83 -11.80
N ASP A 68 0.77 5.98 -11.28
CA ASP A 68 -0.19 4.90 -11.26
C ASP A 68 -0.86 4.78 -12.63
N ASN A 69 -0.78 3.61 -13.24
CA ASN A 69 -1.43 3.30 -14.51
C ASN A 69 -1.68 1.79 -14.63
N LEU A 70 -2.72 1.40 -15.36
CA LEU A 70 -2.94 0.00 -15.70
C LEU A 70 -1.72 -0.56 -16.43
N PHE A 71 -1.29 -1.77 -16.11
CA PHE A 71 -0.03 -2.31 -16.61
C PHE A 71 0.04 -2.35 -18.14
N ASP A 72 -1.05 -2.70 -18.82
CA ASP A 72 -1.17 -2.73 -20.28
C ASP A 72 -1.17 -1.34 -20.93
N LYS A 73 -1.46 -0.29 -20.16
CA LYS A 73 -1.47 1.12 -20.58
C LYS A 73 -0.31 1.93 -20.01
N MET A 74 0.54 1.30 -19.19
CA MET A 74 1.65 1.96 -18.50
C MET A 74 2.75 2.26 -19.50
N SER A 75 3.10 3.54 -19.64
CA SER A 75 4.21 3.92 -20.50
C SER A 75 5.54 3.52 -19.87
N TYR A 76 6.59 3.41 -20.69
CA TYR A 76 7.94 3.20 -20.17
C TYR A 76 8.39 4.36 -19.25
N GLU A 77 7.95 5.59 -19.54
CA GLU A 77 8.24 6.74 -18.68
C GLU A 77 7.59 6.62 -17.30
N ASP A 78 6.33 6.20 -17.23
CA ASP A 78 5.63 5.92 -15.96
C ASP A 78 6.36 4.84 -15.15
N TRP A 79 6.81 3.79 -15.84
CA TRP A 79 7.60 2.73 -15.24
C TRP A 79 8.95 3.24 -14.71
N ASP A 80 9.72 3.94 -15.54
CA ASP A 80 11.06 4.44 -15.21
C ASP A 80 11.00 5.43 -14.04
N ILE A 81 10.08 6.40 -14.06
CA ILE A 81 9.97 7.40 -12.99
C ILE A 81 9.77 6.74 -11.63
N SER A 82 8.86 5.78 -11.53
CA SER A 82 8.57 5.11 -10.25
C SER A 82 9.69 4.17 -9.85
N THR A 83 10.15 3.31 -10.77
CA THR A 83 11.19 2.33 -10.46
C THR A 83 12.55 2.96 -10.21
N ARG A 84 13.00 3.93 -11.00
CA ARG A 84 14.28 4.66 -10.81
C ARG A 84 14.38 5.27 -9.42
N SER A 85 13.28 5.81 -8.88
CA SER A 85 13.23 6.41 -7.54
C SER A 85 13.47 5.41 -6.40
N LYS A 86 13.39 4.11 -6.66
CA LYS A 86 13.62 3.05 -5.67
C LYS A 86 14.78 2.14 -6.06
N VAL A 87 14.81 1.62 -7.28
CA VAL A 87 15.82 0.69 -7.81
C VAL A 87 17.17 1.37 -7.94
N ALA A 88 17.32 2.24 -8.94
CA ALA A 88 18.58 2.93 -9.20
C ALA A 88 19.02 3.77 -8.00
N ALA A 89 18.07 4.48 -7.38
CA ALA A 89 18.30 5.24 -6.15
C ALA A 89 18.94 4.41 -5.02
N SER A 90 18.37 3.24 -4.68
CA SER A 90 18.86 2.43 -3.56
C SER A 90 20.15 1.68 -3.93
N TRP A 91 20.25 1.20 -5.17
CA TRP A 91 21.48 0.57 -5.66
C TRP A 91 22.66 1.55 -5.64
N ASN A 92 22.45 2.77 -6.14
CA ASN A 92 23.49 3.79 -6.14
C ASN A 92 23.94 4.12 -4.70
N LEU A 93 23.01 4.19 -3.74
CA LEU A 93 23.36 4.39 -2.33
C LEU A 93 24.16 3.22 -1.76
N HIS A 94 23.80 1.97 -2.10
CA HIS A 94 24.58 0.79 -1.73
C HIS A 94 26.02 0.84 -2.27
N GLU A 95 26.19 1.29 -3.51
CA GLU A 95 27.50 1.35 -4.19
C GLU A 95 28.40 2.49 -3.68
N VAL A 96 27.84 3.65 -3.31
CA VAL A 96 28.65 4.83 -2.97
C VAL A 96 28.90 5.01 -1.48
N LEU A 97 28.06 4.43 -0.63
CA LEU A 97 28.20 4.57 0.82
C LEU A 97 29.17 3.51 1.38
N PRO A 98 29.78 3.78 2.55
CA PRO A 98 30.61 2.78 3.23
C PRO A 98 29.87 1.46 3.47
N SER A 99 30.61 0.35 3.53
CA SER A 99 30.05 -0.97 3.80
C SER A 99 29.74 -1.20 5.29
N ASP A 100 30.41 -0.47 6.19
CA ASP A 100 30.39 -0.63 7.64
C ASP A 100 29.44 0.33 8.36
N LEU A 101 28.33 0.69 7.71
CA LEU A 101 27.29 1.54 8.29
C LEU A 101 26.67 0.91 9.53
N ASP A 102 26.33 1.76 10.50
CA ASP A 102 25.60 1.41 11.72
C ASP A 102 24.15 1.00 11.41
N PHE A 103 23.56 1.54 10.32
CA PHE A 103 22.25 1.15 9.80
C PHE A 103 22.07 1.51 8.30
N PHE A 104 21.24 0.74 7.60
CA PHE A 104 20.79 1.02 6.23
C PHE A 104 19.31 0.68 6.10
N VAL A 105 18.45 1.69 6.27
CA VAL A 105 17.00 1.53 6.29
C VAL A 105 16.44 1.82 4.90
N LEU A 106 15.67 0.89 4.37
CA LEU A 106 14.95 1.01 3.11
C LEU A 106 13.45 1.14 3.41
N PHE A 107 12.87 2.32 3.19
CA PHE A 107 11.41 2.45 3.21
C PHE A 107 10.83 1.87 1.93
N SER A 108 10.33 0.66 2.06
CA SER A 108 9.59 -0.08 1.05
C SER A 108 8.08 0.18 1.26
N SER A 109 7.23 -0.72 0.78
CA SER A 109 5.80 -0.62 0.99
C SER A 109 5.17 -1.99 0.94
N ILE A 110 4.15 -2.16 1.78
CA ILE A 110 3.26 -3.31 1.79
C ILE A 110 2.69 -3.65 0.40
N ASN A 111 2.61 -2.66 -0.49
CA ASN A 111 2.22 -2.83 -1.88
C ASN A 111 3.11 -3.82 -2.65
N GLY A 112 4.42 -3.90 -2.33
CA GLY A 112 5.32 -4.91 -2.90
C GLY A 112 4.92 -6.35 -2.55
N ILE A 113 4.14 -6.53 -1.48
CA ILE A 113 3.66 -7.84 -1.01
C ILE A 113 2.22 -8.11 -1.47
N PHE A 114 1.31 -7.16 -1.20
CA PHE A 114 -0.12 -7.30 -1.52
C PHE A 114 -0.44 -7.05 -2.99
N GLY A 115 0.35 -6.21 -3.65
CA GLY A 115 0.01 -5.58 -4.92
C GLY A 115 -0.99 -4.43 -4.74
N GLY A 116 -0.83 -3.39 -5.53
CA GLY A 116 -1.80 -2.31 -5.69
C GLY A 116 -2.32 -2.25 -7.11
N ARG A 117 -3.58 -1.82 -7.27
CA ARG A 117 -4.14 -1.56 -8.60
C ARG A 117 -3.35 -0.45 -9.27
N ALA A 118 -3.07 -0.63 -10.56
CA ALA A 118 -2.35 0.35 -11.36
C ALA A 118 -0.93 0.69 -10.83
N GLN A 119 -0.38 -0.11 -9.92
CA GLN A 119 0.86 0.20 -9.19
C GLN A 119 1.95 -0.86 -9.40
N ALA A 120 1.97 -1.49 -10.58
CA ALA A 120 2.95 -2.53 -10.91
C ALA A 120 4.39 -2.03 -10.83
N ASN A 121 4.66 -0.81 -11.30
CA ASN A 121 5.95 -0.12 -11.20
C ASN A 121 6.34 0.16 -9.74
N TYR A 122 5.40 0.66 -8.92
CA TYR A 122 5.63 0.93 -7.50
C TYR A 122 5.93 -0.35 -6.73
N ALA A 123 5.13 -1.41 -6.94
CA ALA A 123 5.36 -2.73 -6.37
C ALA A 123 6.75 -3.27 -6.74
N ALA A 124 7.12 -3.23 -8.02
CA ALA A 124 8.43 -3.69 -8.48
C ALA A 124 9.60 -2.94 -7.82
N GLY A 125 9.49 -1.61 -7.68
CA GLY A 125 10.51 -0.82 -7.01
C GLY A 125 10.65 -1.12 -5.51
N ASN A 126 9.54 -1.41 -4.82
CA ASN A 126 9.53 -1.80 -3.41
C ASN A 126 10.11 -3.21 -3.21
N THR A 127 9.67 -4.20 -4.00
CA THR A 127 10.23 -5.56 -3.94
C THR A 127 11.74 -5.59 -4.23
N PHE A 128 12.24 -4.69 -5.08
CA PHE A 128 13.68 -4.53 -5.25
C PHE A 128 14.38 -4.06 -3.96
N LYS A 129 13.80 -3.10 -3.23
CA LYS A 129 14.36 -2.65 -1.94
C LYS A 129 14.39 -3.79 -0.93
N ASP A 130 13.33 -4.60 -0.88
CA ASP A 130 13.28 -5.78 -0.03
C ASP A 130 14.45 -6.72 -0.37
N ALA A 131 14.59 -7.08 -1.64
CA ALA A 131 15.68 -7.92 -2.12
C ALA A 131 17.07 -7.32 -1.87
N LEU A 132 17.21 -5.99 -1.95
CA LEU A 132 18.47 -5.30 -1.65
C LEU A 132 18.83 -5.38 -0.16
N ALA A 133 17.86 -5.33 0.75
CA ALA A 133 18.11 -5.57 2.18
C ALA A 133 18.67 -6.98 2.39
N HIS A 134 18.01 -8.00 1.83
CA HIS A 134 18.49 -9.40 1.87
C HIS A 134 19.90 -9.51 1.30
N TYR A 135 20.16 -8.92 0.14
CA TYR A 135 21.48 -8.94 -0.50
C TYR A 135 22.56 -8.33 0.40
N ARG A 136 22.32 -7.15 1.01
CA ARG A 136 23.27 -6.52 1.93
C ARG A 136 23.58 -7.42 3.13
N ILE A 137 22.59 -8.09 3.70
CA ILE A 137 22.80 -9.05 4.80
C ILE A 137 23.74 -10.19 4.36
N THR A 138 23.59 -10.72 3.14
CA THR A 138 24.50 -11.78 2.63
C THR A 138 25.95 -11.31 2.47
N LEU A 139 26.19 -10.00 2.36
CA LEU A 139 27.52 -9.38 2.33
C LEU A 139 28.06 -9.04 3.72
N GLY A 140 27.34 -9.39 4.79
CA GLY A 140 27.69 -9.00 6.16
C GLY A 140 27.42 -7.52 6.46
N GLN A 141 26.64 -6.83 5.63
CA GLN A 141 26.34 -5.41 5.77
C GLN A 141 24.95 -5.22 6.39
N LYS A 142 24.82 -4.33 7.37
CA LYS A 142 23.52 -4.03 7.99
C LYS A 142 22.54 -3.46 6.96
N ALA A 143 21.31 -3.95 7.00
CA ALA A 143 20.16 -3.42 6.26
C ALA A 143 18.83 -3.89 6.85
N ILE A 144 17.78 -3.10 6.69
CA ILE A 144 16.39 -3.46 6.99
C ILE A 144 15.49 -2.86 5.90
N SER A 145 14.56 -3.68 5.38
CA SER A 145 13.44 -3.18 4.58
C SER A 145 12.20 -3.06 5.46
N ILE A 146 11.57 -1.89 5.45
CA ILE A 146 10.32 -1.64 6.16
C ILE A 146 9.23 -1.50 5.11
N ASP A 147 8.41 -2.54 4.96
CA ASP A 147 7.23 -2.57 4.11
C ASP A 147 6.10 -1.80 4.80
N LEU A 148 6.16 -0.48 4.63
CA LEU A 148 5.26 0.46 5.26
C LEU A 148 3.85 0.38 4.66
N GLY A 149 2.86 0.25 5.54
CA GLY A 149 1.45 0.44 5.25
C GLY A 149 1.07 1.91 5.10
N MET A 150 -0.15 2.27 5.48
CA MET A 150 -0.67 3.61 5.29
C MET A 150 -0.26 4.55 6.44
N MET A 151 0.58 5.54 6.15
CA MET A 151 0.84 6.66 7.06
C MET A 151 -0.28 7.69 6.96
N VAL A 152 -0.74 8.17 8.11
CA VAL A 152 -1.96 8.98 8.21
C VAL A 152 -1.69 10.47 8.30
N ASN A 153 -0.63 10.85 9.00
CA ASN A 153 -0.34 12.23 9.37
C ASN A 153 0.85 12.81 8.55
N GLU A 154 1.76 11.96 8.09
CA GLU A 154 2.94 12.35 7.31
C GLU A 154 3.06 11.60 5.97
N GLY A 155 3.75 12.24 5.00
CA GLY A 155 4.11 11.62 3.72
C GLY A 155 3.06 11.78 2.61
N VAL A 156 3.27 11.04 1.52
CA VAL A 156 2.53 11.23 0.24
C VAL A 156 1.02 11.03 0.38
N VAL A 157 0.59 10.17 1.30
CA VAL A 157 -0.83 9.89 1.54
C VAL A 157 -1.47 11.02 2.35
N ALA A 158 -0.80 11.54 3.38
CA ALA A 158 -1.29 12.65 4.19
C ALA A 158 -1.35 13.98 3.42
N GLU A 159 -0.44 14.19 2.46
CA GLU A 159 -0.45 15.36 1.57
C GLU A 159 -1.66 15.37 0.59
N ASN A 160 -2.45 14.29 0.51
CA ASN A 160 -3.64 14.20 -0.31
C ASN A 160 -4.82 13.59 0.47
N GLU A 161 -5.61 14.44 1.12
CA GLU A 161 -6.79 14.04 1.92
C GLU A 161 -7.78 13.12 1.16
N SER A 162 -7.93 13.29 -0.16
CA SER A 162 -8.83 12.44 -0.95
C SER A 162 -8.32 10.99 -1.04
N VAL A 163 -6.99 10.81 -1.15
CA VAL A 163 -6.32 9.51 -1.18
C VAL A 163 -6.34 8.87 0.21
N LEU A 164 -6.05 9.64 1.26
CA LEU A 164 -6.13 9.16 2.65
C LEU A 164 -7.54 8.67 2.99
N ASN A 165 -8.56 9.47 2.69
CA ASN A 165 -9.95 9.11 2.96
C ASN A 165 -10.41 7.91 2.12
N PHE A 166 -9.95 7.78 0.87
CA PHE A 166 -10.21 6.60 0.05
C PHE A 166 -9.56 5.33 0.65
N MET A 167 -8.28 5.39 1.01
CA MET A 167 -7.56 4.23 1.55
C MET A 167 -8.09 3.78 2.92
N ARG A 168 -8.45 4.72 3.81
CA ARG A 168 -9.13 4.40 5.08
C ARG A 168 -10.43 3.62 4.86
N ARG A 169 -11.18 3.97 3.83
CA ARG A 169 -12.49 3.37 3.53
C ARG A 169 -12.39 2.02 2.81
N ILE A 170 -11.29 1.76 2.13
CA ILE A 170 -10.94 0.40 1.67
C ILE A 170 -10.77 -0.57 2.85
N GLY A 171 -10.26 -0.08 3.99
CA GLY A 171 -10.28 -0.77 5.28
C GLY A 171 -9.41 -2.02 5.40
N HIS A 172 -8.47 -2.23 4.46
CA HIS A 172 -7.52 -3.36 4.45
C HIS A 172 -6.19 -3.07 5.15
N LEU A 173 -5.91 -1.81 5.42
CA LEU A 173 -4.68 -1.36 6.06
C LEU A 173 -5.02 -0.74 7.41
N MET A 174 -4.13 -0.91 8.37
CA MET A 174 -4.15 -0.15 9.61
C MET A 174 -3.43 1.17 9.41
N ASP A 175 -3.99 2.20 10.04
CA ASP A 175 -3.38 3.50 10.21
C ASP A 175 -2.07 3.34 10.99
N ILE A 176 -0.94 3.76 10.41
CA ILE A 176 0.35 3.82 11.10
C ILE A 176 0.58 5.26 11.56
N GLN A 177 0.83 5.42 12.85
CA GLN A 177 1.13 6.70 13.47
C GLN A 177 2.62 7.04 13.39
N GLU A 178 2.95 8.33 13.51
CA GLU A 178 4.33 8.82 13.49
C GLU A 178 5.18 8.13 14.58
N GLU A 179 4.63 8.01 15.79
CA GLU A 179 5.33 7.44 16.94
C GLU A 179 5.70 5.97 16.73
N GLU A 180 4.88 5.22 15.99
CA GLU A 180 5.17 3.82 15.66
C GLU A 180 6.35 3.73 14.68
N LEU A 181 6.39 4.60 13.67
CA LEU A 181 7.51 4.66 12.72
C LEU A 181 8.79 5.13 13.41
N LEU A 182 8.71 6.15 14.27
CA LEU A 182 9.85 6.63 15.04
C LEU A 182 10.38 5.56 16.00
N GLY A 183 9.51 4.81 16.66
CA GLY A 183 9.91 3.68 17.51
C GLY A 183 10.64 2.57 16.74
N LEU A 184 10.23 2.29 15.50
CA LEU A 184 10.97 1.38 14.62
C LEU A 184 12.33 1.96 14.21
N LEU A 185 12.40 3.25 13.89
CA LEU A 185 13.66 3.90 13.56
C LEU A 185 14.62 3.91 14.75
N ASP A 186 14.15 4.17 15.97
CA ASP A 186 14.95 4.10 17.19
C ASP A 186 15.57 2.71 17.37
N TYR A 187 14.79 1.65 17.13
CA TYR A 187 15.28 0.27 17.20
C TYR A 187 16.29 -0.06 16.10
N TYR A 188 15.96 0.21 14.83
CA TYR A 188 16.79 -0.19 13.69
C TYR A 188 17.98 0.72 13.41
N CYS A 189 17.99 1.94 13.95
CA CYS A 189 19.11 2.87 13.85
C CYS A 189 20.09 2.77 15.02
N ASP A 190 19.84 1.94 16.04
CA ASP A 190 20.80 1.70 17.13
C ASP A 190 22.09 1.03 16.58
N PRO A 191 23.27 1.68 16.69
CA PRO A 191 24.54 1.09 16.26
C PRO A 191 24.86 -0.25 16.94
N LYS A 192 24.32 -0.51 18.12
CA LYS A 192 24.52 -1.73 18.89
C LYS A 192 23.69 -2.91 18.38
N LEU A 193 22.68 -2.67 17.54
CA LEU A 193 21.90 -3.74 16.95
C LEU A 193 22.84 -4.65 16.14
N PRO A 194 22.84 -5.98 16.35
CA PRO A 194 23.69 -6.88 15.58
C PRO A 194 23.24 -6.95 14.12
N LEU A 195 24.05 -7.57 13.27
CA LEU A 195 23.64 -7.91 11.92
C LEU A 195 22.38 -8.80 11.98
N LEU A 196 21.32 -8.38 11.31
CA LEU A 196 20.08 -9.14 11.22
C LEU A 196 20.28 -10.42 10.41
N SER A 197 19.43 -11.42 10.65
CA SER A 197 19.33 -12.57 9.75
C SER A 197 18.56 -12.19 8.49
N THR A 198 18.65 -13.01 7.44
CA THR A 198 17.79 -12.85 6.25
C THR A 198 16.31 -13.03 6.57
N ALA A 199 15.93 -13.66 7.68
CA ALA A 199 14.53 -13.78 8.08
C ALA A 199 14.01 -12.51 8.78
N ASP A 200 14.91 -11.69 9.34
CA ASP A 200 14.56 -10.54 10.18
C ASP A 200 14.80 -9.18 9.49
N CYS A 201 15.47 -9.17 8.33
CA CYS A 201 15.83 -7.95 7.61
C CYS A 201 14.71 -7.37 6.71
N GLN A 202 13.48 -7.86 6.88
CA GLN A 202 12.28 -7.33 6.21
C GLN A 202 11.09 -7.44 7.15
N ILE A 203 10.43 -6.31 7.43
CA ILE A 203 9.23 -6.28 8.27
C ILE A 203 8.06 -5.63 7.53
N LEU A 204 6.86 -6.11 7.80
CA LEU A 204 5.61 -5.57 7.28
C LEU A 204 4.84 -4.94 8.43
N ILE A 205 4.39 -3.71 8.25
CA ILE A 205 3.59 -2.98 9.25
C ILE A 205 2.35 -2.36 8.62
N GLY A 206 1.28 -2.23 9.40
CA GLY A 206 0.01 -1.66 8.93
C GLY A 206 -0.91 -2.63 8.17
N ILE A 207 -0.80 -3.95 8.39
CA ILE A 207 -1.78 -4.94 7.88
C ILE A 207 -2.94 -5.04 8.87
N GLU A 208 -4.17 -4.82 8.41
CA GLU A 208 -5.36 -5.07 9.23
C GLU A 208 -5.66 -6.57 9.35
N MET A 209 -6.11 -6.99 10.54
CA MET A 209 -6.44 -8.39 10.79
C MET A 209 -7.67 -8.82 9.98
N PRO A 210 -7.67 -10.01 9.36
CA PRO A 210 -8.81 -10.48 8.55
C PRO A 210 -10.16 -10.42 9.30
N SER A 211 -10.14 -10.75 10.59
CA SER A 211 -11.32 -10.64 11.47
C SER A 211 -11.83 -9.22 11.62
N ALA A 212 -10.93 -8.23 11.75
CA ALA A 212 -11.29 -6.83 11.89
C ALA A 212 -11.82 -6.25 10.57
N VAL A 213 -11.22 -6.65 9.43
CA VAL A 213 -11.74 -6.29 8.10
C VAL A 213 -13.16 -6.83 7.92
N LEU A 214 -13.40 -8.11 8.23
CA LEU A 214 -14.71 -8.73 8.08
C LEU A 214 -15.75 -8.15 9.06
N ALA A 215 -15.34 -7.78 10.28
CA ALA A 215 -16.22 -7.09 11.24
C ALA A 215 -16.70 -5.72 10.74
N LYS A 216 -15.95 -5.07 9.83
CA LYS A 216 -16.36 -3.83 9.14
C LYS A 216 -17.29 -4.09 7.95
N GLY A 217 -17.64 -5.34 7.64
CA GLY A 217 -18.44 -5.71 6.47
C GLY A 217 -17.65 -5.63 5.15
N ILE A 218 -16.32 -5.62 5.22
CA ILE A 218 -15.44 -5.43 4.08
C ILE A 218 -14.92 -6.78 3.57
N ASP A 219 -14.97 -6.99 2.26
CA ASP A 219 -14.42 -8.20 1.62
C ASP A 219 -12.91 -8.25 1.72
N LEU A 220 -12.35 -9.35 2.23
CA LEU A 220 -10.91 -9.57 2.29
C LEU A 220 -10.21 -9.41 0.93
N HIS A 221 -9.11 -8.67 0.92
CA HIS A 221 -8.28 -8.55 -0.26
C HIS A 221 -7.70 -9.90 -0.66
N HIS A 222 -7.81 -10.29 -1.94
CA HIS A 222 -7.45 -11.63 -2.41
C HIS A 222 -6.02 -12.08 -2.02
N SER A 223 -5.05 -11.16 -1.95
CA SER A 223 -3.67 -11.48 -1.57
C SER A 223 -3.52 -11.99 -0.14
N ILE A 224 -4.47 -11.70 0.76
CA ILE A 224 -4.42 -12.18 2.15
C ILE A 224 -4.58 -13.72 2.22
N PHE A 225 -5.12 -14.36 1.18
CA PHE A 225 -5.24 -15.82 1.13
C PHE A 225 -3.93 -16.54 0.76
N ARG A 226 -2.85 -15.82 0.48
CA ARG A 226 -1.54 -16.42 0.23
C ARG A 226 -1.02 -17.12 1.50
N PRO A 227 -0.27 -18.24 1.37
CA PRO A 227 0.19 -19.02 2.53
C PRO A 227 0.95 -18.20 3.59
N ILE A 228 1.70 -17.17 3.18
CA ILE A 228 2.47 -16.30 4.07
C ILE A 228 1.59 -15.60 5.13
N PHE A 229 0.31 -15.38 4.85
CA PHE A 229 -0.63 -14.69 5.74
C PHE A 229 -1.53 -15.63 6.54
N ARG A 230 -1.36 -16.95 6.40
CA ARG A 230 -2.25 -17.93 7.06
C ARG A 230 -2.32 -17.76 8.58
N HIS A 231 -1.25 -17.26 9.20
CA HIS A 231 -1.21 -17.00 10.63
C HIS A 231 -2.13 -15.86 11.07
N LEU A 232 -2.39 -14.86 10.21
CA LEU A 232 -3.27 -13.74 10.53
C LEU A 232 -4.73 -14.19 10.73
N PHE A 233 -5.16 -15.27 10.07
CA PHE A 233 -6.49 -15.85 10.26
C PHE A 233 -6.68 -16.57 11.59
N ARG A 234 -5.59 -16.87 12.32
CA ARG A 234 -5.64 -17.52 13.63
C ARG A 234 -5.67 -16.51 14.77
N VAL A 235 -5.39 -15.24 14.49
CA VAL A 235 -5.38 -14.17 15.47
C VAL A 235 -6.79 -13.60 15.53
N ILE A 236 -7.47 -13.79 16.67
CA ILE A 236 -8.78 -13.20 16.95
C ILE A 236 -8.56 -12.03 17.93
N PRO A 237 -8.89 -10.79 17.53
CA PRO A 237 -8.87 -9.62 18.42
C PRO A 237 -9.65 -9.89 19.70
N GLU A 238 -9.17 -9.40 20.84
CA GLU A 238 -9.81 -9.63 22.15
C GLU A 238 -11.24 -9.07 22.19
N ASP A 239 -11.48 -7.94 21.55
CA ASP A 239 -12.81 -7.31 21.43
C ASP A 239 -13.85 -8.19 20.70
N LEU A 240 -13.38 -9.08 19.82
CA LEU A 240 -14.23 -10.06 19.11
C LEU A 240 -14.39 -11.37 19.89
N LYS A 241 -13.59 -11.63 20.92
CA LYS A 241 -13.76 -12.79 21.81
C LYS A 241 -14.95 -12.62 22.76
N GLU A 242 -15.28 -11.40 23.16
CA GLU A 242 -16.37 -11.11 24.09
C GLU A 242 -17.77 -11.21 23.45
N LYS A 243 -17.89 -10.98 22.14
CA LYS A 243 -19.14 -11.20 21.38
C LYS A 243 -19.23 -12.64 20.90
N GLY A 244 -19.35 -13.56 21.86
CA GLY A 244 -19.20 -15.00 21.65
C GLY A 244 -19.96 -15.56 20.45
N HIS A 245 -19.26 -16.25 19.56
CA HIS A 245 -19.77 -17.33 18.70
C HIS A 245 -18.61 -18.30 18.33
N SER A 246 -18.85 -19.60 18.60
CA SER A 246 -18.13 -20.81 18.15
C SER A 246 -16.68 -21.10 18.62
N GLN A 247 -16.49 -22.30 19.19
CA GLN A 247 -15.22 -22.89 19.65
C GLN A 247 -14.24 -23.27 18.51
N ASN A 248 -14.56 -22.96 17.26
CA ASN A 248 -13.62 -23.09 16.14
C ASN A 248 -13.28 -21.68 15.66
N GLY A 249 -12.11 -21.18 16.05
CA GLY A 249 -11.62 -19.82 15.77
C GLY A 249 -11.33 -19.49 14.30
N ALA A 250 -12.16 -19.94 13.37
CA ALA A 250 -12.11 -19.60 11.96
C ALA A 250 -13.06 -18.43 11.70
N VAL A 251 -12.53 -17.34 11.14
CA VAL A 251 -13.35 -16.21 10.68
C VAL A 251 -14.25 -16.69 9.53
N ALA A 252 -15.56 -16.52 9.66
CA ALA A 252 -16.52 -16.97 8.65
C ALA A 252 -16.49 -16.03 7.43
N ILE A 253 -15.88 -16.50 6.35
CA ILE A 253 -15.93 -15.84 5.04
C ILE A 253 -17.32 -16.10 4.44
N LEU A 254 -17.95 -15.06 3.89
CA LEU A 254 -19.28 -15.19 3.28
C LEU A 254 -19.22 -16.12 2.05
N ASP A 255 -19.90 -17.27 2.12
CA ASP A 255 -20.01 -18.22 1.01
C ASP A 255 -21.10 -17.76 0.02
N ARG A 256 -20.77 -16.77 -0.82
CA ARG A 256 -21.69 -16.22 -1.82
C ARG A 256 -22.14 -17.25 -2.85
N GLU A 257 -21.26 -18.15 -3.25
CA GLU A 257 -21.59 -19.24 -4.17
C GLU A 257 -22.65 -20.16 -3.55
N GLY A 258 -22.42 -20.63 -2.32
CA GLY A 258 -23.36 -21.49 -1.62
C GLY A 258 -24.70 -20.81 -1.34
N LEU A 259 -24.70 -19.50 -1.07
CA LEU A 259 -25.92 -18.71 -0.88
C LEU A 259 -26.71 -18.56 -2.17
N LEU A 260 -26.06 -18.29 -3.31
CA LEU A 260 -26.73 -18.22 -4.62
C LEU A 260 -27.32 -19.56 -5.05
N ARG A 261 -26.61 -20.67 -4.84
CA ARG A 261 -27.11 -22.02 -5.12
C ARG A 261 -28.35 -22.39 -4.29
N LYS A 262 -28.46 -21.83 -3.08
CA LYS A 262 -29.59 -22.08 -2.15
C LYS A 262 -30.74 -21.08 -2.28
N ALA A 263 -30.60 -20.04 -3.11
CA ALA A 263 -31.65 -19.05 -3.30
C ALA A 263 -32.91 -19.71 -3.90
N ALA A 264 -34.06 -19.53 -3.24
CA ALA A 264 -35.28 -20.26 -3.58
C ALA A 264 -35.91 -19.78 -4.90
N SER A 265 -35.78 -18.50 -5.23
CA SER A 265 -36.35 -17.91 -6.44
C SER A 265 -35.36 -16.98 -7.16
N GLN A 266 -35.67 -16.56 -8.40
CA GLN A 266 -34.85 -15.58 -9.10
C GLN A 266 -34.74 -14.27 -8.32
N GLU A 267 -35.86 -13.78 -7.80
CA GLU A 267 -35.90 -12.54 -7.00
C GLU A 267 -35.03 -12.62 -5.75
N ASP A 268 -34.99 -13.76 -5.04
CA ASP A 268 -34.14 -13.91 -3.84
C ASP A 268 -32.65 -13.74 -4.18
N ALA A 269 -32.20 -14.29 -5.31
CA ALA A 269 -30.81 -14.09 -5.75
C ALA A 269 -30.56 -12.65 -6.19
N VAL A 270 -31.53 -11.98 -6.83
CA VAL A 270 -31.40 -10.56 -7.16
C VAL A 270 -31.22 -9.74 -5.89
N THR A 271 -32.02 -9.98 -4.86
CA THR A 271 -31.90 -9.29 -3.56
C THR A 271 -30.51 -9.48 -2.95
N LEU A 272 -29.99 -10.70 -2.94
CA LEU A 272 -28.64 -11.00 -2.45
C LEU A 272 -27.56 -10.26 -3.26
N VAL A 273 -27.64 -10.31 -4.58
CA VAL A 273 -26.65 -9.65 -5.45
C VAL A 273 -26.72 -8.13 -5.31
N VAL A 274 -27.92 -7.52 -5.18
CA VAL A 274 -28.08 -6.08 -4.94
C VAL A 274 -27.40 -5.68 -3.63
N GLU A 275 -27.60 -6.45 -2.56
CA GLU A 275 -26.99 -6.20 -1.26
C GLU A 275 -25.45 -6.25 -1.35
N TRP A 276 -24.91 -7.34 -1.89
CA TRP A 276 -23.47 -7.53 -1.98
C TRP A 276 -22.81 -6.51 -2.92
N PHE A 277 -23.46 -6.20 -4.05
CA PHE A 277 -22.91 -5.27 -5.02
C PHE A 277 -22.96 -3.83 -4.52
N SER A 278 -24.01 -3.43 -3.79
CA SER A 278 -24.07 -2.14 -3.11
C SER A 278 -23.01 -2.03 -2.01
N GLY A 279 -22.79 -3.11 -1.25
CA GLY A 279 -21.69 -3.19 -0.29
C GLY A 279 -20.32 -3.05 -0.96
N LYS A 280 -20.13 -3.66 -2.14
CA LYS A 280 -18.89 -3.53 -2.91
C LYS A 280 -18.66 -2.12 -3.44
N ILE A 281 -19.71 -1.47 -3.95
CA ILE A 281 -19.66 -0.09 -4.43
C ILE A 281 -19.36 0.85 -3.26
N SER A 282 -20.01 0.65 -2.11
CA SER A 282 -19.75 1.37 -0.86
C SER A 282 -18.28 1.26 -0.44
N GLN A 283 -17.72 0.06 -0.47
CA GLN A 283 -16.31 -0.17 -0.16
C GLN A 283 -15.37 0.57 -1.12
N ILE A 284 -15.61 0.50 -2.43
CA ILE A 284 -14.72 1.14 -3.41
C ILE A 284 -14.83 2.66 -3.35
N LEU A 285 -16.04 3.20 -3.24
CA LEU A 285 -16.27 4.64 -3.26
C LEU A 285 -16.09 5.30 -1.89
N GLY A 286 -16.05 4.51 -0.84
CA GLY A 286 -16.04 5.01 0.53
C GLY A 286 -17.30 5.82 0.88
N LEU A 287 -18.46 5.35 0.40
CA LEU A 287 -19.78 5.90 0.74
C LEU A 287 -20.47 4.97 1.73
N ALA A 288 -21.35 5.49 2.58
CA ALA A 288 -22.21 4.62 3.37
C ALA A 288 -23.18 3.86 2.44
N VAL A 289 -23.51 2.61 2.75
CA VAL A 289 -24.46 1.83 1.92
C VAL A 289 -25.81 2.55 1.81
N SER A 290 -26.22 3.30 2.84
CA SER A 290 -27.45 4.12 2.83
C SER A 290 -27.42 5.29 1.85
N GLU A 291 -26.24 5.71 1.38
CA GLU A 291 -26.08 6.80 0.40
C GLU A 291 -26.15 6.28 -1.06
N ILE A 292 -26.21 4.95 -1.24
CA ILE A 292 -26.29 4.31 -2.54
C ILE A 292 -27.76 4.08 -2.89
N ASP A 293 -28.20 4.77 -3.93
CA ASP A 293 -29.53 4.65 -4.51
C ASP A 293 -29.45 3.60 -5.63
N THR A 294 -29.98 2.42 -5.37
CA THR A 294 -29.88 1.27 -6.28
C THR A 294 -30.63 1.48 -7.60
N SER A 295 -31.52 2.48 -7.66
CA SER A 295 -32.25 2.85 -8.87
C SER A 295 -31.41 3.69 -9.84
N LYS A 296 -30.27 4.24 -9.39
CA LYS A 296 -29.39 5.08 -10.21
C LYS A 296 -28.26 4.31 -10.86
N PRO A 297 -27.73 4.82 -11.99
CA PRO A 297 -26.53 4.28 -12.60
C PRO A 297 -25.27 4.51 -11.75
N ILE A 298 -24.35 3.55 -11.83
CA ILE A 298 -23.09 3.55 -11.07
C ILE A 298 -22.21 4.75 -11.41
N HIS A 299 -22.15 5.17 -12.69
CA HIS A 299 -21.30 6.29 -13.11
C HIS A 299 -21.68 7.64 -12.46
N THR A 300 -22.92 7.78 -11.98
CA THR A 300 -23.36 9.01 -11.31
C THR A 300 -22.61 9.29 -10.01
N TYR A 301 -21.94 8.27 -9.47
CA TYR A 301 -21.07 8.37 -8.31
C TYR A 301 -19.60 8.67 -8.65
N GLY A 302 -19.30 9.05 -9.90
CA GLY A 302 -17.95 9.44 -10.33
C GLY A 302 -17.02 8.26 -10.63
N ILE A 303 -17.59 7.12 -11.00
CA ILE A 303 -16.83 5.91 -11.30
C ILE A 303 -16.10 6.02 -12.63
N ASP A 304 -14.78 5.86 -12.59
CA ASP A 304 -13.92 5.83 -13.76
C ASP A 304 -13.85 4.42 -14.40
N SER A 305 -13.13 4.32 -15.51
CA SER A 305 -12.95 3.04 -16.21
C SER A 305 -12.18 2.00 -15.40
N LEU A 306 -11.35 2.41 -14.43
CA LEU A 306 -10.54 1.51 -13.61
C LEU A 306 -11.42 0.82 -12.56
N VAL A 307 -12.26 1.58 -11.87
CA VAL A 307 -13.24 1.05 -10.92
C VAL A 307 -14.25 0.14 -11.60
N ALA A 308 -14.70 0.48 -12.81
CA ALA A 308 -15.62 -0.37 -13.57
C ALA A 308 -15.02 -1.75 -13.91
N ILE A 309 -13.73 -1.81 -14.27
CA ILE A 309 -13.04 -3.09 -14.52
C ILE A 309 -12.95 -3.93 -13.24
N ASP A 310 -12.72 -3.29 -12.09
CA ASP A 310 -12.68 -4.00 -10.82
C ASP A 310 -14.05 -4.58 -10.43
N LEU A 311 -15.11 -3.78 -10.51
CA LEU A 311 -16.47 -4.23 -10.24
C LEU A 311 -16.86 -5.40 -11.15
N LYS A 312 -16.47 -5.36 -12.43
CA LYS A 312 -16.62 -6.49 -13.35
C LYS A 312 -15.92 -7.75 -12.83
N ASN A 313 -14.64 -7.64 -12.49
CA ASN A 313 -13.85 -8.79 -12.04
C ASN A 313 -14.39 -9.38 -10.74
N TRP A 314 -14.88 -8.52 -9.84
CA TRP A 314 -15.54 -8.94 -8.60
C TRP A 314 -16.84 -9.70 -8.90
N LEU A 315 -17.71 -9.19 -9.78
CA LEU A 315 -18.95 -9.90 -10.19
C LEU A 315 -18.64 -11.28 -10.82
N ALA A 316 -17.62 -11.36 -11.68
CA ALA A 316 -17.23 -12.63 -12.31
C ALA A 316 -16.70 -13.66 -11.31
N LYS A 317 -16.04 -13.20 -10.24
CA LYS A 317 -15.45 -14.05 -9.20
C LYS A 317 -16.48 -14.45 -8.14
N GLU A 318 -17.09 -13.46 -7.50
CA GLU A 318 -17.92 -13.63 -6.30
C GLU A 318 -19.38 -13.98 -6.64
N VAL A 319 -19.89 -13.53 -7.79
CA VAL A 319 -21.26 -13.81 -8.26
C VAL A 319 -21.26 -14.80 -9.43
N GLY A 320 -20.12 -15.04 -10.07
CA GLY A 320 -20.01 -15.99 -11.19
C GLY A 320 -20.64 -15.46 -12.48
N ALA A 321 -20.76 -14.13 -12.63
CA ALA A 321 -21.42 -13.49 -13.75
C ALA A 321 -20.48 -12.57 -14.53
N ASP A 322 -20.39 -12.74 -15.85
CA ASP A 322 -19.62 -11.85 -16.72
C ASP A 322 -20.48 -10.68 -17.21
N ILE A 323 -20.15 -9.48 -16.73
CA ILE A 323 -20.81 -8.23 -17.09
C ILE A 323 -19.84 -7.36 -17.90
N ALA A 324 -20.30 -6.84 -19.03
CA ALA A 324 -19.47 -5.99 -19.87
C ALA A 324 -19.22 -4.62 -19.21
N VAL A 325 -18.00 -4.10 -19.32
CA VAL A 325 -17.58 -2.83 -18.68
C VAL A 325 -18.45 -1.65 -19.11
N PHE A 326 -18.87 -1.61 -20.38
CA PHE A 326 -19.73 -0.53 -20.88
C PHE A 326 -21.12 -0.50 -20.22
N MET A 327 -21.60 -1.63 -19.68
CA MET A 327 -22.86 -1.68 -18.91
C MET A 327 -22.69 -1.03 -17.54
N LEU A 328 -21.52 -1.19 -16.92
CA LEU A 328 -21.17 -0.54 -15.65
C LEU A 328 -20.97 0.96 -15.79
N LEU A 329 -20.46 1.41 -16.95
CA LEU A 329 -20.28 2.82 -17.30
C LEU A 329 -21.53 3.44 -17.97
N GLY A 330 -22.53 2.64 -18.29
CA GLY A 330 -23.75 3.06 -18.97
C GLY A 330 -24.87 3.48 -18.01
N ASN A 331 -26.03 3.86 -18.55
CA ASN A 331 -27.18 4.32 -17.76
C ASN A 331 -27.99 3.19 -17.09
N THR A 332 -27.39 2.02 -16.90
CA THR A 332 -28.05 0.89 -16.24
C THR A 332 -28.00 1.06 -14.73
N SER A 333 -29.14 0.92 -14.04
CA SER A 333 -29.21 1.01 -12.58
C SER A 333 -28.44 -0.13 -11.90
N ILE A 334 -27.99 0.11 -10.67
CA ILE A 334 -27.35 -0.92 -9.82
C ILE A 334 -28.27 -2.14 -9.68
N GLU A 335 -29.57 -1.92 -9.49
CA GLU A 335 -30.56 -2.99 -9.39
C GLU A 335 -30.66 -3.81 -10.69
N SER A 336 -30.72 -3.14 -11.84
CA SER A 336 -30.79 -3.81 -13.14
C SER A 336 -29.51 -4.59 -13.46
N LEU A 337 -28.35 -4.04 -13.11
CA LEU A 337 -27.05 -4.72 -13.23
C LEU A 337 -27.00 -5.96 -12.33
N SER A 338 -27.46 -5.84 -11.09
CA SER A 338 -27.52 -6.94 -10.13
C SER A 338 -28.47 -8.05 -10.60
N ARG A 339 -29.62 -7.68 -11.18
CA ARG A 339 -30.55 -8.61 -11.80
C ARG A 339 -29.90 -9.39 -12.95
N MET A 340 -29.26 -8.67 -13.89
CA MET A 340 -28.53 -9.31 -14.97
C MET A 340 -27.40 -10.21 -14.48
N ALA A 341 -26.70 -9.82 -13.42
CA ALA A 341 -25.65 -10.64 -12.82
C ALA A 341 -26.22 -11.91 -12.17
N ALA A 342 -27.34 -11.81 -11.44
CA ALA A 342 -28.03 -12.97 -10.87
C ALA A 342 -28.56 -13.92 -11.95
N GLU A 343 -29.07 -13.41 -13.07
CA GLU A 343 -29.56 -14.21 -14.22
C GLU A 343 -28.42 -14.91 -14.98
N LYS A 344 -27.26 -14.26 -15.09
CA LYS A 344 -26.07 -14.80 -15.77
C LYS A 344 -25.14 -15.58 -14.85
N SER A 345 -25.48 -15.70 -13.57
CA SER A 345 -24.63 -16.37 -12.58
C SER A 345 -24.55 -17.87 -12.91
N ARG A 346 -23.32 -18.38 -13.07
CA ARG A 346 -23.08 -19.83 -13.20
C ARG A 346 -23.33 -20.63 -11.91
N TYR A 347 -23.64 -19.94 -10.80
CA TYR A 347 -23.91 -20.57 -9.51
C TYR A 347 -25.41 -20.87 -9.32
N ARG A 348 -26.24 -20.61 -10.33
CA ARG A 348 -27.67 -20.91 -10.36
C ARG A 348 -28.04 -21.89 -11.46
#